data_AF-A0A2M8C4V9-F1
#
_entry.id   AF-A0A2M8C4V9-F1
#
_cell.length_a   1.000
_cell.length_b   1.000
_cell.length_c   1.000
_cell.angle_alpha   90.00
_cell.angle_beta   90.00
_cell.angle_gamma   90.00
#
_symmetry.space_group_name_H-M   'P 1'
#
loop_
_entity.id
_entity.type
_entity.pdbx_description
1 polymer ?
#
loop_
_entity_poly.entity_id
_entity_poly.type
_entity_poly.pdbx_seq_one_letter_code
_entity_poly.pdbx_strand_id
1 'polypeptide(L)'
;MNTYFKNQLRGYDVVLATLGGFSEDICRNCIGLSGAQTKVIKGLKKLRIDLEGSLIPEMEKEKILIRVESFLKVAESLKLAEEVSCQKTSGLCKIGPGCFPLGALELMNQITEPTTSPEKEVRKMAKLICEVCGAEEPIPVVH
;
A
#
# COMPACT_ATOMS: atom_id res chain seq x y z
N MET A 1 14.45 -18.70 -0.34
CA MET A 1 13.72 -17.41 -0.24
C MET A 1 12.42 -17.68 0.49
N ASN A 2 12.30 -17.15 1.71
CA ASN A 2 11.09 -17.28 2.54
C ASN A 2 9.82 -16.83 1.78
N THR A 3 8.76 -17.66 1.86
CA THR A 3 7.49 -17.47 1.13
C THR A 3 6.79 -16.16 1.46
N TYR A 4 6.91 -15.67 2.69
CA TYR A 4 6.34 -14.39 3.13
C TYR A 4 6.94 -13.23 2.33
N PHE A 5 8.27 -13.08 2.37
CA PHE A 5 8.96 -12.02 1.62
C PHE A 5 8.78 -12.18 0.11
N LYS A 6 8.74 -13.40 -0.41
CA LYS A 6 8.48 -13.67 -1.83
C LYS A 6 7.10 -13.15 -2.26
N ASN A 7 6.06 -13.37 -1.45
CA ASN A 7 4.72 -12.89 -1.76
C ASN A 7 4.62 -11.37 -1.67
N GLN A 8 5.28 -10.76 -0.69
CA GLN A 8 5.38 -9.31 -0.58
C GLN A 8 6.02 -8.70 -1.84
N LEU A 9 7.15 -9.26 -2.30
CA LEU A 9 7.82 -8.79 -3.51
C LEU A 9 6.92 -8.87 -4.75
N ARG A 10 6.16 -9.97 -4.91
CA ARG A 10 5.19 -10.11 -6.02
C ARG A 10 4.05 -9.10 -5.93
N GLY A 11 3.60 -8.79 -4.72
CA GLY A 11 2.61 -7.73 -4.50
C GLY A 11 3.14 -6.36 -4.93
N TYR A 12 4.38 -6.02 -4.55
CA TYR A 12 5.03 -4.78 -4.97
C TYR A 12 5.24 -4.69 -6.49
N ASP A 13 5.60 -5.79 -7.16
CA ASP A 13 5.70 -5.83 -8.64
C ASP A 13 4.38 -5.36 -9.29
N VAL A 14 3.23 -5.90 -8.86
CA VAL A 14 1.91 -5.55 -9.40
C VAL A 14 1.55 -4.11 -9.11
N VAL A 15 1.78 -3.63 -7.89
CA VAL A 15 1.46 -2.25 -7.51
C VAL A 15 2.30 -1.25 -8.30
N LEU A 16 3.60 -1.49 -8.44
CA LEU A 16 4.48 -0.59 -9.20
C LEU A 16 4.12 -0.55 -10.68
N ALA A 17 3.82 -1.70 -11.30
CA ALA A 17 3.33 -1.75 -12.67
C ALA A 17 2.04 -0.95 -12.84
N THR A 18 1.13 -1.06 -11.86
CA THR A 18 -0.15 -0.34 -11.87
C THR A 18 0.04 1.17 -11.71
N LEU A 19 0.90 1.62 -10.78
CA LEU A 19 1.21 3.03 -10.60
C LEU A 19 1.94 3.61 -11.82
N GLY A 20 2.84 2.85 -12.43
CA GLY A 20 3.50 3.17 -13.70
C GLY A 20 2.48 3.41 -14.81
N GLY A 21 1.58 2.45 -15.03
CA GLY A 21 0.50 2.60 -16.01
C GLY A 21 -0.36 3.85 -15.77
N PHE A 22 -0.74 4.13 -14.51
CA PHE A 22 -1.52 5.33 -14.21
C PHE A 22 -0.74 6.63 -14.37
N SER A 23 0.57 6.63 -14.15
CA SER A 23 1.39 7.82 -14.36
C SER A 23 1.49 8.25 -15.84
N GLU A 24 1.26 7.31 -16.75
CA GLU A 24 1.30 7.55 -18.21
C GLU A 24 -0.10 7.72 -18.83
N ASP A 25 -1.15 7.34 -18.12
CA ASP A 25 -2.54 7.39 -18.58
C ASP A 25 -3.22 8.75 -18.30
N ILE A 26 -4.45 8.92 -18.82
CA ILE A 26 -5.35 10.03 -18.52
C ILE A 26 -5.61 10.20 -17.01
N CYS A 27 -5.37 9.13 -16.23
CA CYS A 27 -5.50 9.10 -14.78
C CYS A 27 -4.27 9.66 -14.02
N ARG A 28 -3.19 10.09 -14.70
CA ARG A 28 -1.97 10.63 -14.06
C ARG A 28 -2.19 11.86 -13.17
N ASN A 29 -3.32 12.53 -13.40
CA ASN A 29 -3.83 13.70 -12.70
C ASN A 29 -4.74 13.32 -11.51
N CYS A 30 -4.83 12.04 -11.15
CA CYS A 30 -5.67 11.60 -10.06
C CYS A 30 -5.09 12.02 -8.70
N ILE A 31 -5.90 12.69 -7.88
CA ILE A 31 -5.54 13.12 -6.52
C ILE A 31 -5.00 11.98 -5.63
N GLY A 32 -5.36 10.73 -5.92
CA GLY A 32 -4.91 9.57 -5.15
C GLY A 32 -3.55 9.01 -5.54
N LEU A 33 -2.95 9.42 -6.67
CA LEU A 33 -1.76 8.76 -7.23
C LEU A 33 -0.48 9.13 -6.45
N SER A 34 -0.33 10.39 -6.04
CA SER A 34 0.77 10.86 -5.19
C SER A 34 0.73 10.22 -3.80
N GLY A 35 -0.46 10.15 -3.20
CA GLY A 35 -0.70 9.45 -1.95
C GLY A 35 -0.40 7.95 -2.05
N ALA A 36 -0.75 7.33 -3.18
CA ALA A 36 -0.46 5.93 -3.44
C ALA A 36 1.05 5.65 -3.54
N GLN A 37 1.79 6.45 -4.33
CA GLN A 37 3.25 6.37 -4.42
C GLN A 37 3.91 6.54 -3.04
N THR A 38 3.46 7.53 -2.26
CA THR A 38 3.98 7.76 -0.89
C THR A 38 3.79 6.53 0.00
N LYS A 39 2.62 5.89 -0.05
CA LYS A 39 2.34 4.67 0.73
C LYS A 39 3.23 3.50 0.30
N VAL A 40 3.44 3.32 -1.00
CA VAL A 40 4.34 2.28 -1.54
C VAL A 40 5.78 2.50 -1.08
N ILE A 41 6.30 3.72 -1.19
CA ILE A 41 7.66 4.05 -0.72
C ILE A 41 7.81 3.76 0.78
N LYS A 42 6.83 4.17 1.60
CA LYS A 42 6.83 3.88 3.04
C LYS A 42 6.79 2.37 3.32
N GLY A 43 5.97 1.63 2.58
CA GLY A 43 5.86 0.17 2.70
C GLY A 43 7.17 -0.54 2.36
N LEU A 44 7.85 -0.14 1.28
CA LEU A 44 9.15 -0.69 0.88
C LEU A 44 10.25 -0.38 1.92
N LYS A 45 10.26 0.83 2.49
CA LYS A 45 11.17 1.18 3.59
C LYS A 45 10.93 0.33 4.83
N LYS A 46 9.67 0.10 5.19
CA LYS A 46 9.30 -0.81 6.29
C LYS A 46 9.75 -2.25 6.00
N LEU A 47 9.54 -2.74 4.77
CA LEU A 47 9.97 -4.07 4.36
C LEU A 47 11.47 -4.30 4.53
N ARG A 48 12.29 -3.27 4.24
CA ARG A 48 13.73 -3.30 4.49
C ARG A 48 14.05 -3.47 5.98
N ILE A 49 13.42 -2.70 6.85
CA ILE A 49 13.60 -2.79 8.30
C ILE A 49 13.18 -4.17 8.82
N ASP A 50 12.01 -4.67 8.38
CA ASP A 50 11.48 -5.99 8.77
C ASP A 50 12.43 -7.13 8.33
N LEU A 51 13.09 -6.97 7.17
CA LEU A 51 14.06 -7.91 6.64
C LEU A 51 15.36 -7.94 7.44
N GLU A 52 15.88 -6.76 7.82
CA GLU A 52 17.08 -6.62 8.65
C GLU A 52 16.89 -7.36 9.99
N GLY A 53 15.73 -7.18 10.64
CA GLY A 53 15.36 -7.86 11.90
C GLY A 53 14.96 -9.33 11.77
N SER A 54 14.90 -9.91 10.56
CA SER A 54 14.46 -11.28 10.36
C SER A 54 15.58 -12.31 10.59
N LEU A 55 15.18 -13.56 10.86
CA LEU A 55 16.10 -14.70 11.07
C LEU A 55 16.47 -15.44 9.77
N ILE A 56 16.15 -14.89 8.59
CA ILE A 56 16.45 -15.57 7.32
C ILE A 56 17.97 -15.49 7.02
N PRO A 57 18.51 -16.42 6.22
CA PRO A 57 19.93 -16.42 5.89
C PRO A 57 20.38 -15.13 5.18
N GLU A 58 21.59 -14.66 5.49
CA GLU A 58 22.11 -13.37 4.98
C GLU A 58 22.13 -13.29 3.45
N MET A 59 22.52 -14.38 2.78
CA MET A 59 22.49 -14.47 1.32
C MET A 59 21.07 -14.31 0.75
N GLU A 60 20.03 -14.71 1.48
CA GLU A 60 18.64 -14.47 1.08
C GLU A 60 18.21 -13.03 1.36
N LYS A 61 18.64 -12.43 2.48
CA LYS A 61 18.39 -11.02 2.78
C LYS A 61 18.93 -10.13 1.68
N GLU A 62 20.18 -10.35 1.27
CA GLU A 62 20.84 -9.55 0.24
C GLU A 62 20.07 -9.60 -1.10
N LYS A 63 19.62 -10.79 -1.51
CA LYS A 63 18.79 -10.97 -2.70
C LYS A 63 17.46 -10.20 -2.63
N ILE A 64 16.82 -10.19 -1.47
CA ILE A 64 15.55 -9.48 -1.26
C ILE A 64 15.80 -7.97 -1.23
N LEU A 65 16.85 -7.51 -0.53
CA LEU A 65 17.26 -6.10 -0.47
C LEU A 65 17.49 -5.51 -1.85
N ILE A 66 18.20 -6.22 -2.73
CA ILE A 66 18.43 -5.77 -4.11
C ILE A 66 17.11 -5.48 -4.84
N ARG A 67 16.09 -6.34 -4.68
CA ARG A 67 14.75 -6.10 -5.27
C ARG A 67 14.05 -4.93 -4.61
N VAL A 68 14.10 -4.82 -3.28
CA VAL A 68 13.49 -3.70 -2.56
C VAL A 68 14.09 -2.36 -3.01
N GLU A 69 15.41 -2.28 -3.18
CA GLU A 69 16.06 -1.08 -3.69
C GLU A 69 15.69 -0.77 -5.15
N SER A 70 15.59 -1.80 -5.99
CA SER A 70 15.07 -1.64 -7.36
C SER A 70 13.65 -1.08 -7.36
N PHE A 71 12.78 -1.58 -6.48
CA PHE A 71 11.41 -1.12 -6.34
C PHE A 71 11.31 0.31 -5.83
N LEU A 72 12.16 0.69 -4.87
CA LEU A 72 12.24 2.07 -4.39
C LEU A 72 12.62 3.03 -5.52
N LYS A 73 13.65 2.69 -6.32
CA LYS A 73 14.05 3.48 -7.48
C LYS A 73 12.92 3.66 -8.49
N VAL A 74 12.20 2.58 -8.81
CA VAL A 74 11.03 2.64 -9.71
C VAL A 74 9.97 3.56 -9.12
N ALA A 75 9.58 3.34 -7.86
CA ALA A 75 8.56 4.14 -7.19
C ALA A 75 8.90 5.63 -7.20
N GLU A 76 10.14 5.99 -6.86
CA GLU A 76 10.62 7.38 -6.80
C GLU A 76 10.75 8.03 -8.18
N SER A 77 10.98 7.23 -9.23
CA SER A 77 11.10 7.73 -10.62
C SER A 77 9.76 8.04 -11.29
N LEU A 78 8.64 7.62 -10.70
CA LEU A 78 7.30 7.86 -11.26
C LEU A 78 7.02 9.37 -11.28
N LYS A 79 6.90 9.92 -12.48
CA LYS A 79 6.52 11.31 -12.71
C LYS A 79 5.02 11.46 -12.53
N LEU A 80 4.63 11.96 -11.36
CA LEU A 80 3.23 12.22 -11.06
C LEU A 80 2.93 13.70 -11.28
N ALA A 81 1.72 14.00 -11.78
CA ALA A 81 1.27 15.38 -11.85
C ALA A 81 1.05 15.93 -10.44
N GLU A 82 1.31 17.22 -10.25
CA GLU A 82 0.86 17.97 -9.07
C GLU A 82 -0.66 17.82 -8.89
N GLU A 83 -1.18 18.02 -7.68
CA GLU A 83 -2.61 17.83 -7.37
C GLU A 83 -3.51 18.69 -8.26
N VAL A 84 -3.93 18.11 -9.38
CA VAL A 84 -4.89 18.70 -10.32
C VAL A 84 -6.21 17.94 -10.25
N SER A 85 -7.27 18.53 -10.82
CA SER A 85 -8.59 17.90 -10.83
C SER A 85 -8.56 16.58 -11.61
N CYS A 86 -8.80 15.49 -10.89
CA CYS A 86 -9.02 14.17 -11.48
C CYS A 86 -10.24 14.21 -12.40
N GLN A 87 -10.19 13.54 -13.55
CA GLN A 87 -11.32 13.40 -14.48
C GLN A 87 -12.58 12.85 -13.79
N LYS A 88 -12.42 12.02 -12.75
CA LYS A 88 -13.52 11.53 -11.92
C LYS A 88 -14.13 12.61 -11.04
N THR A 89 -13.30 13.40 -10.36
CA THR A 89 -13.75 14.57 -9.59
C THR A 89 -14.41 15.60 -10.50
N SER A 90 -13.96 15.71 -11.75
CA SER A 90 -14.58 16.56 -12.79
C SER A 90 -15.83 15.95 -13.43
N GLY A 91 -16.29 14.76 -13.03
CA GLY A 91 -17.49 14.11 -13.59
C GLY A 91 -17.35 13.59 -15.03
N LEU A 92 -16.13 13.58 -15.57
CA LEU A 92 -15.83 13.15 -16.94
C LEU A 92 -15.50 11.64 -17.02
N CYS A 93 -15.15 11.02 -15.89
CA CYS A 93 -14.90 9.58 -15.82
C CYS A 93 -16.19 8.81 -15.48
N LYS A 94 -16.53 7.82 -16.34
CA LYS A 94 -17.69 6.92 -16.16
C LYS A 94 -17.35 5.58 -15.50
N ILE A 95 -16.08 5.34 -15.17
CA ILE A 95 -15.68 4.20 -14.35
C ILE A 95 -16.33 4.39 -12.97
N GLY A 96 -17.02 3.36 -12.48
CA GLY A 96 -17.84 3.40 -11.26
C GLY A 96 -17.09 3.81 -9.97
N PRO A 97 -17.63 3.55 -8.78
CA PRO A 97 -17.13 4.13 -7.53
C PRO A 97 -15.66 3.81 -7.19
N GLY A 98 -15.07 2.75 -7.75
CA GLY A 98 -13.64 2.45 -7.58
C GLY A 98 -12.74 3.24 -8.53
N CYS A 99 -11.81 4.05 -7.98
CA CYS A 99 -10.66 4.53 -8.75
C CYS A 99 -9.52 3.52 -8.55
N PHE A 100 -9.04 2.91 -9.63
CA PHE A 100 -8.08 1.79 -9.60
C PHE A 100 -6.74 2.03 -8.89
N PRO A 101 -6.15 3.24 -8.81
CA PRO A 101 -4.86 3.44 -8.15
C PRO A 101 -4.86 3.09 -6.66
N LEU A 102 -5.96 3.37 -5.95
CA LEU A 102 -6.11 3.01 -4.54
C LEU A 102 -6.47 1.53 -4.36
N GLY A 103 -7.20 0.95 -5.32
CA GLY A 103 -7.53 -0.48 -5.33
C GLY A 103 -6.30 -1.37 -5.42
N ALA A 104 -5.25 -0.96 -6.15
CA ALA A 104 -3.99 -1.70 -6.21
C ALA A 104 -3.29 -1.78 -4.84
N LEU A 105 -3.36 -0.71 -4.04
CA LEU A 105 -2.85 -0.68 -2.67
C LEU A 105 -3.71 -1.51 -1.71
N GLU A 106 -5.03 -1.50 -1.85
CA GLU A 106 -5.91 -2.38 -1.08
C GLU A 106 -5.63 -3.85 -1.38
N LEU A 107 -5.38 -4.21 -2.64
CA LEU A 107 -4.99 -5.55 -3.04
C LEU A 107 -3.62 -5.95 -2.46
N MET A 108 -2.66 -5.01 -2.36
CA MET A 108 -1.40 -5.27 -1.66
C MET A 108 -1.61 -5.60 -0.18
N ASN A 109 -2.51 -4.90 0.51
CA ASN A 109 -2.81 -5.24 1.91
C ASN A 109 -3.36 -6.67 2.03
N GLN A 110 -4.14 -7.14 1.06
CA GLN A 110 -4.62 -8.53 1.03
C GLN A 110 -3.51 -9.56 0.72
N ILE A 111 -2.45 -9.18 -0.01
CA ILE A 111 -1.32 -10.06 -0.34
C ILE A 111 -0.29 -10.12 0.81
N THR A 112 -0.16 -9.02 1.55
CA THR A 112 0.88 -8.83 2.57
C THR A 112 0.42 -9.12 4.00
N GLU A 113 -0.90 -9.11 4.26
CA GLU A 113 -1.44 -9.52 5.55
C GLU A 113 -1.66 -11.04 5.59
N PRO A 114 -1.29 -11.72 6.69
CA PRO A 114 -1.77 -13.07 6.93
C PRO A 114 -3.29 -13.03 6.94
N THR A 115 -3.94 -14.08 6.43
CA THR A 115 -5.38 -14.15 6.11
C THR A 115 -6.31 -13.70 7.26
N THR A 116 -5.82 -13.62 8.50
CA THR A 116 -6.42 -12.87 9.60
C THR A 116 -5.31 -12.49 10.59
N SER A 117 -4.99 -11.20 10.75
CA SER A 117 -4.39 -10.73 12.01
C SER A 117 -5.53 -10.57 13.03
N PRO A 118 -5.53 -11.28 14.17
CA PRO A 118 -6.57 -11.18 15.19
C PRO A 118 -6.83 -9.73 15.61
N GLU A 119 -5.79 -8.90 15.67
CA GLU A 119 -5.88 -7.49 16.06
C GLU A 119 -6.72 -6.65 15.10
N LYS A 120 -6.72 -7.00 13.80
CA LYS A 120 -7.48 -6.29 12.77
C LYS A 120 -8.96 -6.66 12.81
N GLU A 121 -9.28 -7.92 13.11
CA GLU A 121 -10.65 -8.35 13.39
C GLU A 121 -11.17 -7.75 14.70
N VAL A 122 -10.33 -7.72 15.74
CA VAL A 122 -10.68 -7.08 17.03
C VAL A 122 -10.93 -5.58 16.83
N ARG A 123 -10.14 -4.85 16.03
CA ARG A 123 -10.42 -3.44 15.71
C ARG A 123 -11.67 -3.26 14.85
N LYS A 124 -11.94 -4.13 13.89
CA LYS A 124 -13.17 -4.10 13.09
C LYS A 124 -14.40 -4.36 13.95
N MET A 125 -14.35 -5.39 14.82
CA MET A 125 -15.41 -5.69 15.78
C MET A 125 -15.59 -4.56 16.78
N ALA A 126 -14.51 -3.97 17.32
CA ALA A 126 -14.59 -2.85 18.23
C ALA A 126 -15.26 -1.63 17.58
N LYS A 127 -14.94 -1.30 16.32
CA LYS A 127 -15.63 -0.24 15.57
C LYS A 127 -17.10 -0.55 15.33
N LEU A 128 -17.44 -1.76 14.91
CA LEU A 128 -18.82 -2.20 14.71
C LEU A 128 -19.64 -2.16 16.01
N ILE A 129 -19.03 -2.52 17.14
CA ILE A 129 -19.68 -2.44 18.46
C ILE A 129 -19.86 -0.97 18.88
N CYS A 130 -18.88 -0.11 18.61
CA CYS A 130 -18.90 1.32 18.92
C CYS A 130 -19.99 2.07 18.14
N GLU A 131 -20.13 1.79 16.84
CA GLU A 131 -21.17 2.37 15.98
C GLU A 131 -22.59 1.94 16.38
N VAL A 132 -22.74 0.76 17.00
CA VAL A 132 -24.02 0.27 17.52
C VAL A 132 -24.35 0.84 18.91
N CYS A 133 -23.34 1.18 19.72
CA CYS A 133 -23.55 1.67 21.09
C CYS A 133 -23.49 3.20 21.25
N GLY A 134 -23.02 3.95 20.24
CA GLY A 134 -23.01 5.42 20.24
C GLY A 134 -22.06 6.06 21.26
N ALA A 135 -21.06 5.33 21.76
CA ALA A 135 -20.09 5.85 22.71
C ALA A 135 -18.87 6.47 22.00
N GLU A 136 -18.40 7.64 22.43
CA GLU A 136 -17.16 8.24 21.92
C GLU A 136 -15.92 7.41 22.34
N GLU A 137 -14.99 7.18 21.40
CA GLU A 137 -13.78 6.37 21.64
C GLU A 137 -12.92 6.98 22.77
N PRO A 138 -12.55 6.21 23.82
CA PRO A 138 -11.62 6.71 24.83
C PRO A 138 -10.20 6.82 24.26
N ILE A 139 -9.61 8.01 24.41
CA ILE A 139 -8.23 8.31 24.02
C ILE A 139 -7.28 7.47 24.89
N PRO A 140 -6.38 6.65 24.32
CA PRO A 140 -5.44 5.86 25.11
C PRO A 140 -4.38 6.78 25.71
N VAL A 141 -4.36 6.88 27.04
CA VAL A 141 -3.26 7.48 27.80
C VAL A 141 -2.08 6.52 27.77
N VAL A 142 -0.97 6.95 27.18
CA VAL A 142 0.30 6.21 27.17
C VAL A 142 1.05 6.60 28.44
N HIS A 143 1.35 5.63 29.31
CA HIS A 143 2.34 5.76 30.38
C HIS A 143 3.63 5.05 29.96
#